data_AF-A0A959F557-F1
#
_entry.id   AF-A0A959F557-F1
#
_cell.length_a   1.000
_cell.length_b   1.000
_cell.length_c   1.000
_cell.angle_alpha   90.00
_cell.angle_beta   90.00
_cell.angle_gamma   90.00
#
_symmetry.space_group_name_H-M   'P 1'
#
loop_
_entity.id
_entity.type
_entity.pdbx_description
1 polymer ?
#
loop_
_entity_poly.entity_id
_entity_poly.type
_entity_poly.pdbx_seq_one_letter_code
_entity_poly.pdbx_strand_id
1 'polypeptide(L)' 'IFDRWGNLLYETTDPSAGWDGTFRNQRVNAGAYVWWMQFTVIENNNPRTELAEGSITVVK' A
#
# COMPACT_ATOMS: atom_id res chain seq x y z
N ILE A 1 3.84 -0.26 -0.51
CA ILE A 1 3.99 0.90 0.40
C ILE A 1 5.46 1.28 0.47
N PHE A 2 5.74 2.56 0.31
CA PHE A 2 7.08 3.11 0.18
C PHE A 2 7.28 4.24 1.19
N ASP A 3 8.53 4.42 1.64
CA ASP A 3 8.91 5.59 2.41
C ASP A 3 9.15 6.80 1.49
N ARG A 4 9.50 7.94 2.09
CA ARG A 4 9.78 9.20 1.39
C ARG A 4 10.96 9.11 0.41
N TRP A 5 11.82 8.10 0.54
CA TRP A 5 12.99 7.90 -0.31
C TRP A 5 12.76 6.85 -1.40
N GLY A 6 11.54 6.30 -1.49
CA GLY A 6 11.18 5.29 -2.49
C GLY A 6 11.62 3.88 -2.12
N ASN A 7 12.05 3.62 -0.87
CA ASN A 7 12.30 2.25 -0.44
C ASN A 7 10.97 1.52 -0.28
N LEU A 8 10.91 0.26 -0.70
CA LEU A 8 9.75 -0.60 -0.48
C LEU A 8 9.75 -1.11 0.96
N LEU A 9 8.66 -0.86 1.69
CA LEU A 9 8.50 -1.30 3.08
C LEU A 9 7.55 -2.48 3.20
N TYR A 10 6.52 -2.52 2.35
CA TYR A 10 5.48 -3.54 2.40
C TYR A 10 4.86 -3.73 1.02
N GLU A 11 4.66 -4.98 0.62
CA GLU A 11 3.91 -5.40 -0.56
C GLU A 11 3.09 -6.65 -0.23
N THR A 12 1.95 -6.80 -0.90
CA THR A 12 1.10 -7.98 -0.81
C THR A 12 0.23 -8.10 -2.05
N THR A 13 -0.19 -9.32 -2.36
CA THR A 13 -1.24 -9.63 -3.34
C THR A 13 -2.53 -10.12 -2.68
N ASP A 14 -2.52 -10.33 -1.35
CA ASP A 14 -3.69 -10.68 -0.58
C ASP A 14 -4.52 -9.41 -0.29
N PRO A 15 -5.76 -9.28 -0.81
CA PRO A 15 -6.60 -8.12 -0.60
C PRO A 15 -7.09 -7.95 0.84
N SER A 16 -6.96 -8.98 1.68
CA SER A 16 -7.29 -8.93 3.11
C SER A 16 -6.10 -8.52 3.98
N ALA A 17 -4.89 -8.54 3.42
CA ALA A 17 -3.68 -8.15 4.12
C ALA A 17 -3.50 -6.62 4.09
N GLY A 18 -3.02 -6.07 5.20
CA GLY A 18 -2.74 -4.65 5.35
C GLY A 18 -1.41 -4.42 6.05
N TRP A 19 -0.85 -3.23 5.82
CA TRP A 19 0.35 -2.81 6.54
C TRP A 19 -0.02 -2.20 7.89
N ASP A 20 0.63 -2.68 8.94
CA ASP A 20 0.38 -2.26 10.33
C ASP A 20 1.30 -1.11 10.79
N GLY A 21 2.11 -0.55 9.89
CA GLY A 21 3.09 0.48 10.20
C GLY A 21 4.41 -0.07 10.76
N THR A 22 4.73 -1.33 10.50
CA THR A 22 6.02 -1.94 10.87
C THR A 22 6.88 -2.26 9.65
N PHE A 23 8.20 -2.13 9.79
CA PHE A 23 9.18 -2.58 8.82
C PHE A 23 10.31 -3.29 9.55
N ARG A 24 10.65 -4.52 9.12
CA ARG A 24 11.67 -5.36 9.78
C ARG A 24 11.43 -5.53 11.29
N ASN A 25 10.18 -5.82 11.66
CA ASN A 25 9.73 -5.99 13.06
C ASN A 25 9.90 -4.75 13.95
N GLN A 26 10.05 -3.56 13.36
CA GLN A 26 10.14 -2.30 14.09
C GLN A 26 9.06 -1.33 13.59
N ARG A 27 8.43 -0.59 14.52
CA ARG A 27 7.55 0.53 14.16
C ARG A 27 8.33 1.55 13.32
N VAL A 28 7.73 2.01 12.24
CA VAL A 28 8.32 3.08 11.44
C VAL A 28 8.16 4.43 12.14
N ASN A 29 8.96 5.42 11.71
CA ASN A 29 8.87 6.77 12.23
C ASN A 29 7.54 7.44 11.84
N ALA A 30 7.15 8.47 12.60
CA ALA A 30 6.06 9.33 12.17
C ALA A 30 6.42 10.02 10.84
N GLY A 31 5.48 10.05 9.90
CA GLY A 31 5.74 10.55 8.56
C GLY A 31 4.70 10.10 7.55
N ALA A 32 4.84 10.61 6.32
CA ALA A 32 4.02 10.21 5.18
C ALA A 32 4.69 9.06 4.42
N TYR A 33 3.87 8.07 4.07
CA TYR A 33 4.22 6.89 3.30
C TYR A 33 3.31 6.81 2.09
N VAL A 34 3.84 6.40 0.94
CA VAL A 34 3.09 6.35 -0.32
C VAL A 34 2.70 4.91 -0.60
N TRP A 35 1.50 4.69 -1.12
CA TRP A 35 1.07 3.38 -1.60
C TRP A 35 0.45 3.51 -2.98
N TRP A 36 0.58 2.42 -3.74
CA TRP A 36 -0.17 2.19 -4.95
C TRP A 36 -0.53 0.71 -5.01
N MET A 37 -1.59 0.39 -5.72
CA MET A 37 -2.02 -0.97 -6.00
C MET A 37 -2.60 -1.04 -7.41
N GLN A 38 -2.41 -2.18 -8.04
CA GLN A 38 -3.06 -2.53 -9.29
C GLN A 38 -3.99 -3.71 -9.02
N PHE A 39 -5.22 -3.64 -9.51
CA PHE A 39 -6.22 -4.68 -9.30
C PHE A 39 -7.14 -4.80 -10.51
N THR A 40 -7.72 -5.99 -10.67
CA THR A 40 -8.72 -6.23 -11.71
C THR A 40 -10.10 -6.19 -11.07
N VAL A 41 -10.99 -5.39 -11.65
CA VAL A 41 -12.41 -5.41 -11.31
C VAL A 41 -13.20 -5.98 -12.48
N ILE A 42 -14.27 -6.70 -12.15
CA ILE A 42 -15.19 -7.27 -13.13
C ILE A 42 -16.47 -6.47 -13.06
N GLU A 43 -16.79 -5.74 -14.12
CA GLU A 43 -18.03 -4.99 -14.27
C GLU A 43 -18.75 -5.47 -15.52
N ASN A 44 -20.00 -5.90 -15.39
CA ASN A 44 -20.80 -6.45 -16.50
C ASN A 44 -20.07 -7.56 -17.28
N ASN A 45 -19.37 -8.45 -16.57
CA ASN A 45 -18.56 -9.55 -17.14
C ASN A 45 -17.36 -9.10 -18.00
N ASN A 46 -16.99 -7.82 -17.94
CA ASN A 46 -15.80 -7.30 -18.59
C ASN A 46 -14.71 -7.04 -17.52
N PRO A 47 -13.55 -7.70 -17.60
CA PRO A 47 -12.44 -7.40 -16.71
C PRO A 47 -11.79 -6.07 -17.12
N ARG A 48 -11.58 -5.19 -16.15
CA ARG A 48 -10.79 -3.96 -16.31
C ARG A 48 -9.72 -3.89 -15.24
N THR A 49 -8.53 -3.43 -15.63
CA THR A 49 -7.42 -3.18 -14.71
C THR A 49 -7.50 -1.75 -14.23
N GLU A 50 -7.46 -1.56 -12.92
CA GLU A 50 -7.48 -0.27 -12.26
C GLU A 50 -6.19 -0.05 -11.46
N LEU A 51 -5.84 1.22 -11.30
CA LEU A 51 -4.77 1.67 -10.41
C LEU A 51 -5.39 2.54 -9.32
N ALA A 52 -5.01 2.27 -8.08
CA ALA A 52 -5.30 3.16 -6.96
C ALA A 52 -4.00 3.53 -6.26
N GLU A 53 -3.91 4.77 -5.81
CA GLU A 53 -2.74 5.31 -5.15
C GLU A 53 -3.14 6.29 -4.05
N GLY A 54 -2.24 6.54 -3.12
CA GLY A 54 -2.48 7.47 -2.04
C GLY A 54 -1.31 7.57 -1.07
N SER A 55 -1.57 8.24 0.05
CA SER A 55 -0.62 8.36 1.14
C SER A 55 -1.22 7.93 2.48
N ILE A 56 -0.37 7.43 3.36
CA ILE A 56 -0.67 7.04 4.74
C ILE A 56 0.20 7.91 5.62
N THR A 57 -0.40 8.59 6.59
CA THR A 57 0.34 9.32 7.62
C THR A 57 0.41 8.48 8.88
N VAL A 58 1.62 8.12 9.29
CA VAL A 58 1.86 7.51 10.60
C VAL A 58 2.08 8.65 11.59
N VAL A 59 1.25 8.67 12.64
CA VAL A 59 1.37 9.58 13.77
C VAL A 59 1.79 8.82 15.02
N LYS A 60 2.43 9.51 15.95
CA LYS A 60 2.87 8.96 17.24
C LYS A 60 1.85 9.28 18.32
#